data_AF-A0A090WW13-F1
#
_entry.id   AF-A0A090WW13-F1
#
_cell.length_a   1.000
_cell.length_b   1.000
_cell.length_c   1.000
_cell.angle_alpha   90.00
_cell.angle_beta   90.00
_cell.angle_gamma   90.00
#
_symmetry.space_group_name_H-M   'P 1'
#
loop_
_entity.id
_entity.type
_entity.pdbx_description
1 polymer ?
#
loop_
_entity_poly.entity_id
_entity_poly.type
_entity_poly.pdbx_seq_one_letter_code
_entity_poly.pdbx_strand_id
1 'polypeptide(L)'
;MGISFVLSLCFVQPLSIDVVKGLLPTIPDVPGGKMLVAAFVGTTMASATFLSRPLFVKGKGWTIKNLDQQKKDSITAAILIFVISAVIMAVAAGALFYQGKEVSQVLDMANTLEPVAGKWAVSIFFFGALSAGLSSIFPCLLIAPLLIADYQSGELDTNSRQFRIITAVACLVALIGPAFGANPIEIQILSQVFNVFVLPIVVLGIILMLSSKKVMKDYKTSLGVYIGLYAALFFSLVISYNGIVALLEYF
;
A
#
# COMPACT_ATOMS: atom_id res chain seq x y z
N MET A 1 -2.00 6.44 -16.06
CA MET A 1 -0.79 5.71 -15.62
C MET A 1 -0.96 4.19 -15.69
N GLY A 2 -1.92 3.57 -14.98
CA GLY A 2 -2.06 2.10 -15.02
C GLY A 2 -2.19 1.53 -16.44
N ILE A 3 -3.05 2.14 -17.27
CA ILE A 3 -3.17 1.78 -18.70
C ILE A 3 -1.84 1.96 -19.44
N SER A 4 -1.08 3.03 -19.15
CA SER A 4 0.22 3.28 -19.76
C SER A 4 1.21 2.14 -19.47
N PHE A 5 1.24 1.62 -18.25
CA PHE A 5 2.06 0.46 -17.89
C PHE A 5 1.58 -0.83 -18.56
N VAL A 6 0.27 -1.05 -18.66
CA VAL A 6 -0.29 -2.21 -19.38
C VAL A 6 0.10 -2.17 -20.85
N LEU A 7 0.02 -1.00 -21.48
CA LEU A 7 0.51 -0.81 -22.85
C LEU A 7 2.03 -1.02 -22.92
N SER A 8 2.80 -0.49 -21.97
CA SER A 8 4.25 -0.74 -21.87
C SER A 8 4.61 -2.21 -21.84
N LEU A 9 3.86 -3.03 -21.12
CA LEU A 9 4.11 -4.47 -21.04
C LEU A 9 4.03 -5.16 -22.42
N CYS A 10 3.10 -4.75 -23.28
CA CYS A 10 2.94 -5.32 -24.62
C CYS A 10 4.13 -5.04 -25.55
N PHE A 11 4.85 -3.95 -25.33
CA PHE A 11 6.02 -3.56 -26.14
C PHE A 11 7.33 -4.04 -25.55
N VAL A 12 7.49 -3.96 -24.22
CA VAL A 12 8.71 -4.38 -23.54
C VAL A 12 8.90 -5.89 -23.63
N GLN A 13 7.80 -6.66 -23.67
CA GLN A 13 7.79 -8.12 -23.78
C GLN A 13 8.85 -8.78 -22.89
N PRO A 14 8.73 -8.65 -21.55
CA PRO A 14 9.66 -9.29 -20.64
C PRO A 14 9.65 -10.80 -20.87
N LEU A 15 10.84 -11.40 -20.74
CA LEU A 15 11.02 -12.85 -20.85
C LEU A 15 10.00 -13.57 -19.97
N SER A 16 9.13 -14.36 -20.59
CA SER A 16 8.01 -15.01 -19.89
C SER A 16 8.48 -15.93 -18.76
N ILE A 17 9.70 -16.46 -18.87
CA ILE A 17 10.32 -17.28 -17.83
C ILE A 17 10.62 -16.48 -16.56
N ASP A 18 10.98 -15.20 -16.66
CA ASP A 18 11.24 -14.36 -15.49
C ASP A 18 9.97 -13.97 -14.77
N VAL A 19 8.89 -13.74 -15.53
CA VAL A 19 7.56 -13.48 -14.95
C VAL A 19 7.12 -14.70 -14.13
N VAL A 20 7.28 -15.92 -14.68
CA VAL A 20 6.93 -17.15 -13.95
C VAL A 20 7.84 -17.37 -12.74
N LYS A 21 9.16 -17.14 -12.86
CA LYS A 21 10.08 -17.21 -11.72
C LYS A 21 9.76 -16.19 -10.65
N GLY A 22 9.34 -14.98 -11.02
CA GLY A 22 8.94 -13.93 -10.09
C GLY A 22 7.66 -14.22 -9.31
N LEU A 23 6.83 -15.16 -9.78
CA LEU A 23 5.67 -15.66 -9.03
C LEU A 23 6.07 -16.66 -7.93
N LEU A 24 7.31 -17.18 -7.94
CA LEU A 24 7.81 -18.03 -6.88
C LEU A 24 8.16 -17.17 -5.65
N PRO A 25 7.62 -17.49 -4.47
CA PRO A 25 7.85 -16.70 -3.27
C PRO A 25 9.28 -16.90 -2.77
N THR A 26 10.18 -15.99 -3.14
CA THR A 26 11.57 -15.96 -2.68
C THR A 26 11.94 -14.55 -2.22
N ILE A 27 12.68 -14.44 -1.11
CA ILE A 27 13.31 -13.19 -0.70
C ILE A 27 14.65 -13.11 -1.44
N PRO A 28 14.89 -12.07 -2.26
CA PRO A 28 16.13 -11.95 -3.00
C PRO A 28 17.29 -11.68 -2.04
N ASP A 29 18.36 -12.48 -2.16
CA ASP A 29 19.58 -12.36 -1.36
C ASP A 29 20.53 -11.32 -1.98
N VAL A 30 20.06 -10.07 -1.97
CA VAL A 30 20.79 -8.90 -2.48
C VAL A 30 20.74 -7.78 -1.43
N PRO A 31 21.74 -6.88 -1.41
CA PRO A 31 21.71 -5.72 -0.52
C PRO A 31 20.40 -4.94 -0.66
N GLY A 32 19.71 -4.69 0.46
CA GLY A 32 18.40 -4.02 0.47
C GLY A 32 17.21 -4.87 0.03
N GLY A 33 17.40 -6.12 -0.41
CA GLY A 33 16.32 -7.02 -0.85
C GLY A 33 15.27 -7.25 0.23
N LYS A 34 15.69 -7.51 1.47
CA LYS A 34 14.79 -7.65 2.64
C LYS A 34 13.99 -6.37 2.93
N MET A 35 14.64 -5.20 2.80
CA MET A 35 14.00 -3.89 3.00
C MET A 35 12.91 -3.64 1.96
N LEU A 36 13.18 -3.94 0.69
CA LEU A 36 12.20 -3.81 -0.39
C LEU A 36 11.01 -4.75 -0.19
N VAL A 37 11.24 -6.02 0.19
CA VAL A 37 10.15 -6.96 0.50
C VAL A 37 9.28 -6.44 1.64
N ALA A 38 9.89 -5.94 2.73
CA ALA A 38 9.14 -5.34 3.83
C ALA A 38 8.33 -4.12 3.37
N ALA A 39 8.92 -3.21 2.58
CA ALA A 39 8.22 -2.06 2.03
C ALA A 39 7.05 -2.45 1.11
N PHE A 40 7.20 -3.48 0.27
CA PHE A 40 6.13 -4.01 -0.57
C PHE A 40 4.96 -4.56 0.26
N VAL A 41 5.24 -5.26 1.36
CA VAL A 41 4.20 -5.72 2.28
C VAL A 41 3.54 -4.54 2.99
N GLY A 42 4.31 -3.54 3.42
CA GLY A 42 3.79 -2.33 4.07
C GLY A 42 2.81 -1.54 3.20
N THR A 43 3.02 -1.51 1.89
CA THR A 43 2.11 -0.85 0.94
C THR A 43 0.85 -1.67 0.63
N THR A 44 0.96 -2.99 0.54
CA THR A 44 -0.14 -3.87 0.12
C THR A 44 -1.03 -4.34 1.27
N MET A 45 -0.46 -4.62 2.43
CA MET A 45 -1.18 -4.94 3.68
C MET A 45 -1.09 -3.76 4.65
N ALA A 46 -1.41 -2.55 4.19
CA ALA A 46 -1.31 -1.36 5.02
C ALA A 46 -2.29 -1.41 6.20
N SER A 47 -1.76 -1.28 7.41
CA SER A 47 -2.51 -1.28 8.68
C SER A 47 -3.69 -0.28 8.68
N ALA A 48 -3.47 0.90 8.10
CA ALA A 48 -4.49 1.94 7.95
C ALA A 48 -5.72 1.51 7.13
N THR A 49 -5.58 0.58 6.19
CA THR A 49 -6.72 0.09 5.38
C THR A 49 -7.67 -0.78 6.20
N PHE A 50 -7.15 -1.58 7.13
CA PHE A 50 -7.94 -2.37 8.06
C PHE A 50 -8.80 -1.50 8.98
N LEU A 51 -8.26 -0.34 9.40
CA LEU A 51 -8.95 0.61 10.28
C LEU A 51 -9.93 1.52 9.52
N SER A 52 -9.56 1.97 8.32
CA SER A 52 -10.38 2.90 7.54
C SER A 52 -11.52 2.24 6.76
N ARG A 53 -11.36 0.98 6.34
CA ARG A 53 -12.40 0.27 5.57
C ARG A 53 -13.73 0.20 6.32
N PRO A 54 -13.82 -0.17 7.61
CA PRO A 54 -15.08 -0.12 8.37
C PRO A 54 -15.71 1.28 8.41
N LEU A 55 -14.90 2.33 8.53
CA LEU A 55 -15.38 3.71 8.55
C LEU A 55 -15.99 4.11 7.20
N PHE A 56 -15.37 3.71 6.08
CA PHE A 56 -15.92 3.97 4.75
C PHE A 56 -17.19 3.14 4.47
N VAL A 57 -17.26 1.91 4.98
CA VAL A 57 -18.49 1.08 4.90
C VAL A 57 -19.63 1.75 5.69
N LYS A 58 -19.35 2.22 6.91
CA LYS A 58 -20.28 3.00 7.74
C LYS A 58 -20.71 4.29 7.04
N GLY A 59 -19.77 5.06 6.49
CA GLY A 59 -20.03 6.30 5.77
C GLY A 59 -20.85 6.13 4.49
N LYS A 60 -20.73 4.98 3.80
CA LYS A 60 -21.58 4.62 2.65
C LYS A 60 -22.97 4.13 3.05
N GLY A 61 -23.27 3.99 4.34
CA GLY A 61 -24.52 3.41 4.83
C GLY A 61 -24.68 1.93 4.49
N TRP A 62 -23.60 1.23 4.17
CA TRP A 62 -23.64 -0.19 3.83
C TRP A 62 -23.91 -1.03 5.07
N THR A 63 -24.87 -1.95 4.94
CA THR A 63 -25.26 -2.87 6.00
C THR A 63 -24.88 -4.30 5.64
N ILE A 64 -25.24 -5.25 6.49
CA ILE A 64 -25.01 -6.69 6.24
C ILE A 64 -25.75 -7.17 4.99
N LYS A 65 -26.84 -6.51 4.58
CA LYS A 65 -27.50 -6.77 3.30
C LYS A 65 -26.58 -6.54 2.09
N ASN A 66 -25.55 -5.71 2.24
CA ASN A 66 -24.57 -5.39 1.20
C ASN A 66 -23.31 -6.26 1.30
N LEU A 67 -23.29 -7.31 2.12
CA LEU A 67 -22.07 -8.09 2.37
C LEU A 67 -21.46 -8.68 1.09
N ASP A 68 -22.29 -9.16 0.16
CA ASP A 68 -21.80 -9.71 -1.11
C ASP A 68 -21.23 -8.60 -2.01
N GLN A 69 -21.83 -7.42 -2.00
CA GLN A 69 -21.30 -6.25 -2.70
C GLN A 69 -19.95 -5.82 -2.10
N GLN A 70 -19.84 -5.80 -0.77
CA GLN A 70 -18.61 -5.48 -0.05
C GLN A 70 -17.48 -6.46 -0.40
N LYS A 71 -17.79 -7.77 -0.45
CA LYS A 71 -16.82 -8.81 -0.83
C LYS A 71 -16.37 -8.65 -2.28
N LYS A 72 -17.29 -8.47 -3.22
CA LYS A 72 -16.96 -8.25 -4.63
C LYS A 72 -16.10 -7.01 -4.83
N ASP A 73 -16.44 -5.90 -4.16
CA ASP A 73 -15.66 -4.67 -4.18
C ASP A 73 -14.23 -4.90 -3.67
N SER A 74 -14.07 -5.55 -2.51
CA SER A 74 -12.76 -5.87 -1.94
C SER A 74 -11.93 -6.81 -2.81
N ILE A 75 -12.52 -7.86 -3.38
CA ILE A 75 -11.83 -8.81 -4.27
C ILE A 75 -11.40 -8.11 -5.57
N THR A 76 -12.29 -7.29 -6.14
CA THR A 76 -11.99 -6.55 -7.38
C THR A 76 -10.85 -5.57 -7.17
N ALA A 77 -10.84 -4.85 -6.05
CA ALA A 77 -9.75 -3.95 -5.69
C ALA A 77 -8.42 -4.72 -5.51
N ALA A 78 -8.44 -5.86 -4.81
CA ALA A 78 -7.25 -6.69 -4.60
C ALA A 78 -6.67 -7.23 -5.91
N ILE A 79 -7.53 -7.74 -6.82
CA ILE A 79 -7.10 -8.22 -8.14
C ILE A 79 -6.51 -7.07 -8.96
N LEU A 80 -7.15 -5.91 -8.95
CA LEU A 80 -6.67 -4.75 -9.71
C LEU A 80 -5.30 -4.27 -9.23
N ILE A 81 -5.09 -4.20 -7.92
CA ILE A 81 -3.79 -3.86 -7.33
C ILE A 81 -2.74 -4.90 -7.73
N PHE A 82 -3.06 -6.19 -7.58
CA PHE A 82 -2.15 -7.27 -7.95
C PHE A 82 -1.72 -7.19 -9.43
N VAL A 83 -2.68 -7.03 -10.33
CA VAL A 83 -2.41 -6.93 -11.78
C VAL A 83 -1.56 -5.69 -12.09
N ILE A 84 -1.92 -4.53 -11.57
CA ILE A 84 -1.16 -3.29 -11.85
C ILE A 84 0.26 -3.39 -11.29
N SER A 85 0.44 -3.88 -10.05
CA SER A 85 1.76 -4.07 -9.47
C SER A 85 2.60 -5.08 -10.26
N ALA A 86 2.01 -6.21 -10.67
CA ALA A 86 2.70 -7.21 -11.49
C ALA A 86 3.15 -6.63 -12.84
N VAL A 87 2.28 -5.86 -13.50
CA VAL A 87 2.60 -5.17 -14.76
C VAL A 87 3.74 -4.18 -14.57
N ILE A 88 3.70 -3.34 -13.53
CA ILE A 88 4.76 -2.36 -13.24
C ILE A 88 6.10 -3.07 -12.99
N MET A 89 6.11 -4.13 -12.18
CA MET A 89 7.33 -4.91 -11.91
C MET A 89 7.89 -5.57 -13.18
N ALA A 90 7.04 -6.17 -14.00
CA ALA A 90 7.44 -6.81 -15.24
C ALA A 90 8.00 -5.80 -16.26
N VAL A 91 7.38 -4.62 -16.37
CA VAL A 91 7.88 -3.52 -17.21
C VAL A 91 9.21 -2.98 -16.68
N ALA A 92 9.36 -2.80 -15.37
CA ALA A 92 10.62 -2.34 -14.77
C ALA A 92 11.75 -3.35 -15.01
N ALA A 93 11.49 -4.65 -14.89
CA ALA A 93 12.46 -5.69 -15.21
C ALA A 93 12.90 -5.63 -16.68
N GLY A 94 11.94 -5.55 -17.62
CA GLY A 94 12.27 -5.52 -19.04
C GLY A 94 12.91 -4.21 -19.52
N ALA A 95 12.48 -3.07 -18.98
CA ALA A 95 12.92 -1.75 -19.46
C ALA A 95 14.18 -1.22 -18.73
N LEU A 96 14.41 -1.61 -17.47
CA LEU A 96 15.51 -1.07 -16.65
C LEU A 96 16.53 -2.13 -16.25
N PHE A 97 16.08 -3.25 -15.67
CA PHE A 97 16.98 -4.25 -15.07
C PHE A 97 17.98 -4.82 -16.08
N TYR A 98 17.51 -5.23 -17.27
CA TYR A 98 18.37 -5.75 -18.32
C TYR A 98 19.32 -4.72 -18.95
N GLN A 99 19.03 -3.42 -18.79
CA GLN A 99 19.88 -2.35 -19.27
C GLN A 99 20.88 -1.87 -18.20
N GLY A 100 20.86 -2.48 -17.00
CA GLY A 100 21.68 -2.04 -15.87
C GLY A 100 21.35 -0.62 -15.38
N LYS A 101 20.14 -0.12 -15.66
CA LYS A 101 19.68 1.20 -15.25
C LYS A 101 19.16 1.13 -13.82
N GLU A 102 19.86 1.76 -12.89
CA GLU A 102 19.41 1.90 -11.50
C GLU A 102 18.42 3.07 -11.34
N VAL A 103 17.52 2.96 -10.37
CA VAL A 103 16.55 4.01 -10.03
C VAL A 103 17.06 4.74 -8.80
N SER A 104 17.67 5.91 -9.03
CA SER A 104 18.23 6.76 -7.97
C SER A 104 17.34 7.97 -7.66
N GLN A 105 16.59 8.43 -8.67
CA GLN A 105 15.70 9.58 -8.61
C GLN A 105 14.32 9.24 -9.17
N VAL A 106 13.31 10.00 -8.75
CA VAL A 106 11.90 9.80 -9.18
C VAL A 106 11.76 9.89 -10.70
N LEU A 107 12.56 10.73 -11.36
CA LEU A 107 12.52 10.88 -12.82
C LEU A 107 13.08 9.65 -13.55
N ASP A 108 13.97 8.86 -12.94
CA ASP A 108 14.50 7.63 -13.54
C ASP A 108 13.37 6.61 -13.79
N MET A 109 12.32 6.65 -12.97
CA MET A 109 11.15 5.79 -13.13
C MET A 109 10.38 6.07 -14.43
N ALA A 110 10.49 7.27 -15.01
CA ALA A 110 9.86 7.58 -16.29
C ALA A 110 10.45 6.75 -17.44
N ASN A 111 11.71 6.30 -17.31
CA ASN A 111 12.36 5.46 -18.31
C ASN A 111 11.65 4.10 -18.50
N THR A 112 10.86 3.66 -17.52
CA THR A 112 10.00 2.46 -17.68
C THR A 112 8.93 2.62 -18.76
N LEU A 113 8.54 3.86 -19.08
CA LEU A 113 7.56 4.18 -20.12
C LEU A 113 8.22 4.56 -21.46
N GLU A 114 9.54 4.77 -21.49
CA GLU A 114 10.29 5.12 -22.72
C GLU A 114 10.02 4.16 -23.89
N PRO A 115 9.94 2.82 -23.70
CA PRO A 115 9.67 1.89 -24.80
C PRO A 115 8.34 2.10 -25.54
N VAL A 116 7.36 2.76 -24.91
CA VAL A 116 6.02 3.01 -25.50
C VAL A 116 5.73 4.47 -25.75
N ALA A 117 6.15 5.34 -24.84
CA ALA A 117 5.88 6.77 -24.92
C ALA A 117 7.03 7.55 -25.58
N GLY A 118 8.22 6.95 -25.71
CA GLY A 118 9.41 7.61 -26.22
C GLY A 118 9.65 8.96 -25.52
N LYS A 119 9.71 10.03 -26.31
CA LYS A 119 9.91 11.41 -25.82
C LYS A 119 8.83 11.90 -24.86
N TRP A 120 7.64 11.31 -24.88
CA TRP A 120 6.53 11.66 -23.99
C TRP A 120 6.56 10.92 -22.65
N ALA A 121 7.49 9.99 -22.44
CA ALA A 121 7.56 9.16 -21.24
C ALA A 121 7.60 10.00 -19.95
N VAL A 122 8.45 11.02 -19.91
CA VAL A 122 8.56 11.94 -18.77
C VAL A 122 7.25 12.67 -18.52
N SER A 123 6.60 13.21 -19.55
CA SER A 123 5.33 13.93 -19.41
C SER A 123 4.21 13.02 -18.92
N ILE A 124 4.05 11.84 -19.52
CA ILE A 124 3.02 10.86 -19.13
C ILE A 124 3.27 10.36 -17.70
N PHE A 125 4.52 10.08 -17.36
CA PHE A 125 4.91 9.68 -16.01
C PHE A 125 4.59 10.79 -15.01
N PHE A 126 4.99 12.03 -15.28
CA PHE A 126 4.78 13.17 -14.41
C PHE A 126 3.28 13.44 -14.14
N PHE A 127 2.47 13.58 -15.20
CA PHE A 127 1.03 13.78 -15.07
C PHE A 127 0.35 12.59 -14.38
N GLY A 128 0.78 11.37 -14.72
CA GLY A 128 0.31 10.17 -14.06
C GLY A 128 0.61 10.19 -12.56
N ALA A 129 1.86 10.46 -12.19
CA ALA A 129 2.34 10.37 -10.81
C ALA A 129 1.71 11.45 -9.95
N LEU A 130 1.58 12.66 -10.50
CA LEU A 130 0.85 13.74 -9.87
C LEU A 130 -0.62 13.38 -9.67
N SER A 131 -1.28 12.78 -10.67
CA SER A 131 -2.69 12.34 -10.54
C SER A 131 -2.85 11.24 -9.49
N ALA A 132 -1.94 10.27 -9.44
CA ALA A 132 -1.96 9.19 -8.45
C ALA A 132 -1.70 9.70 -7.03
N GLY A 133 -0.75 10.63 -6.88
CA GLY A 133 -0.46 11.30 -5.61
C GLY A 133 -1.64 12.12 -5.11
N LEU A 134 -2.24 12.96 -5.95
CA LEU A 134 -3.43 13.74 -5.61
C LEU A 134 -4.65 12.86 -5.31
N SER A 135 -4.85 11.76 -6.03
CA SER A 135 -5.96 10.84 -5.74
C SER A 135 -5.78 10.13 -4.39
N SER A 136 -4.54 9.89 -3.97
CA SER A 136 -4.24 9.13 -2.74
C SER A 136 -4.13 10.02 -1.51
N ILE A 137 -3.74 11.29 -1.67
CA ILE A 137 -3.52 12.19 -0.54
C ILE A 137 -4.83 12.47 0.22
N PHE A 138 -5.96 12.64 -0.47
CA PHE A 138 -7.23 12.95 0.21
C PHE A 138 -7.71 11.82 1.13
N PRO A 139 -7.84 10.55 0.68
CA PRO A 139 -8.18 9.46 1.58
C PRO A 139 -7.18 9.33 2.75
N CYS A 140 -5.87 9.40 2.49
CA CYS A 140 -4.86 9.25 3.53
C CYS A 140 -4.97 10.34 4.62
N LEU A 141 -5.19 11.59 4.24
CA LEU A 141 -5.37 12.69 5.19
C LEU A 141 -6.68 12.59 5.98
N LEU A 142 -7.71 11.93 5.45
CA LEU A 142 -8.98 11.72 6.15
C LEU A 142 -8.87 10.67 7.26
N ILE A 143 -8.00 9.66 7.14
CA ILE A 143 -7.98 8.50 8.05
C ILE A 143 -7.73 8.90 9.50
N ALA A 144 -6.65 9.64 9.78
CA ALA A 144 -6.28 9.97 11.17
C ALA A 144 -7.34 10.84 11.87
N PRO A 145 -7.84 11.94 11.27
CA PRO A 145 -8.95 12.69 11.84
C PRO A 145 -10.21 11.87 12.06
N LEU A 146 -10.58 11.01 11.11
CA LEU A 146 -11.79 10.18 11.24
C LEU A 146 -11.66 9.15 12.35
N LEU A 147 -10.48 8.55 12.53
CA LEU A 147 -10.24 7.63 13.65
C LEU A 147 -10.35 8.33 15.00
N ILE A 148 -9.83 9.56 15.10
CA ILE A 148 -9.92 10.33 16.34
C ILE A 148 -11.36 10.77 16.62
N ALA A 149 -12.10 11.21 15.60
CA ALA A 149 -13.51 11.58 15.74
C ALA A 149 -14.38 10.38 16.12
N ASP A 150 -14.20 9.22 15.47
CA ASP A 150 -14.92 7.99 15.80
C ASP A 150 -14.61 7.51 17.22
N TYR A 151 -13.36 7.69 17.70
CA TYR A 151 -12.98 7.41 19.09
C TYR A 151 -13.63 8.35 20.11
N GLN A 152 -13.78 9.65 19.80
CA GLN A 152 -14.27 10.66 20.75
C GLN A 152 -15.80 10.75 20.81
N SER A 153 -16.45 10.83 19.65
CA SER A 153 -17.90 11.10 19.55
C SER A 153 -18.66 10.02 18.80
N GLY A 154 -17.97 9.16 18.03
CA GLY A 154 -18.59 8.15 17.17
C GLY A 154 -19.25 8.72 15.90
N GLU A 155 -19.11 10.03 15.67
CA GLU A 155 -19.65 10.74 14.51
C GLU A 155 -18.52 11.12 13.53
N LEU A 156 -18.77 10.92 12.24
CA LEU A 156 -17.82 11.25 11.17
C LEU A 156 -18.01 12.73 10.79
N ASP A 157 -17.28 13.64 11.44
CA ASP A 157 -17.27 15.07 11.07
C ASP A 157 -15.95 15.46 10.39
N THR A 158 -16.01 15.62 9.06
CA THR A 158 -14.89 16.03 8.20
C THR A 158 -14.67 17.55 8.16
N ASN A 159 -15.58 18.36 8.74
CA ASN A 159 -15.50 19.83 8.70
C ASN A 159 -15.03 20.45 10.01
N SER A 160 -14.86 19.66 11.07
CA SER A 160 -14.46 20.14 12.39
C SER A 160 -13.12 20.89 12.37
N ARG A 161 -12.95 21.83 13.30
CA ARG A 161 -11.68 22.56 13.50
C ARG A 161 -10.53 21.58 13.82
N GLN A 162 -10.82 20.53 14.56
CA GLN A 162 -9.89 19.45 14.89
C GLN A 162 -9.44 18.70 13.63
N PHE A 163 -10.35 18.38 12.71
CA PHE A 163 -10.02 17.77 11.43
C PHE A 163 -8.98 18.58 10.66
N ARG A 164 -9.19 19.89 10.55
CA ARG A 164 -8.29 20.80 9.83
C ARG A 164 -6.90 20.89 10.48
N ILE A 165 -6.84 20.92 11.81
CA ILE A 165 -5.57 21.00 12.55
C ILE A 165 -4.77 19.71 12.36
N ILE A 166 -5.39 18.54 12.56
CA ILE A 166 -4.71 17.23 12.40
C ILE A 166 -4.20 17.09 10.96
N THR A 167 -5.03 17.45 9.98
CA THR A 167 -4.66 17.40 8.56
C THR A 167 -3.47 18.33 8.26
N ALA A 168 -3.50 19.57 8.78
CA ALA A 168 -2.41 20.52 8.59
C ALA A 168 -1.09 20.02 9.19
N VAL A 169 -1.14 19.46 10.41
CA VAL A 169 0.04 18.86 11.06
C VAL A 169 0.57 17.68 10.24
N ALA A 170 -0.31 16.79 9.77
CA ALA A 170 0.09 15.66 8.93
C ALA A 170 0.78 16.12 7.63
N CYS A 171 0.27 17.16 6.97
CA CYS A 171 0.90 17.75 5.79
C CYS A 171 2.28 18.35 6.11
N LEU A 172 2.42 19.05 7.23
CA LEU A 172 3.71 19.62 7.65
C LEU A 172 4.74 18.51 7.90
N VAL A 173 4.35 17.44 8.59
CA VAL A 173 5.22 16.29 8.84
C VAL A 173 5.63 15.60 7.54
N ALA A 174 4.69 15.41 6.61
CA ALA A 174 4.98 14.81 5.30
C ALA A 174 5.96 15.65 4.46
N LEU A 175 6.00 16.98 4.66
CA LEU A 175 6.92 17.88 3.98
C LEU A 175 8.33 17.90 4.58
N ILE A 176 8.53 17.41 5.80
CA ILE A 176 9.86 17.42 6.46
C ILE A 176 10.88 16.70 5.59
N GLY A 177 10.62 15.46 5.18
CA GLY A 177 11.59 14.68 4.39
C GLY A 177 12.07 15.42 3.12
N PRO A 178 11.15 15.81 2.22
CA PRO A 178 11.50 16.58 1.03
C PRO A 178 12.12 17.96 1.32
N ALA A 179 11.67 18.67 2.36
CA ALA A 179 12.18 20.01 2.70
C ALA A 179 13.65 19.99 3.16
N PHE A 180 14.11 18.88 3.74
CA PHE A 180 15.50 18.67 4.13
C PHE A 180 16.37 18.08 3.01
N GLY A 181 15.83 17.94 1.80
CA GLY A 181 16.56 17.44 0.63
C GLY A 181 16.88 15.94 0.67
N ALA A 182 16.25 15.17 1.56
CA ALA A 182 16.42 13.73 1.61
C ALA A 182 15.77 13.06 0.39
N ASN A 183 16.31 11.91 -0.03
CA ASN A 183 15.84 11.20 -1.21
C ASN A 183 14.37 10.75 -1.00
N PRO A 184 13.42 11.21 -1.83
CA PRO A 184 12.01 10.83 -1.69
C PRO A 184 11.79 9.32 -1.81
N ILE A 185 12.62 8.61 -2.58
CA ILE A 185 12.53 7.17 -2.75
C ILE A 185 12.89 6.46 -1.45
N GLU A 186 13.98 6.85 -0.81
CA GLU A 186 14.42 6.26 0.46
C GLU A 186 13.43 6.55 1.59
N ILE A 187 12.96 7.80 1.70
CA ILE A 187 11.92 8.17 2.67
C ILE A 187 10.66 7.34 2.46
N GLN A 188 10.26 7.15 1.19
CA GLN A 188 9.10 6.34 0.85
C GLN A 188 9.32 4.88 1.29
N ILE A 189 10.43 4.24 0.92
CA ILE A 189 10.72 2.85 1.30
C ILE A 189 10.73 2.71 2.83
N LEU A 190 11.46 3.58 3.52
CA LEU A 190 11.58 3.56 4.98
C LEU A 190 10.23 3.70 5.68
N SER A 191 9.40 4.66 5.25
CA SER A 191 8.05 4.86 5.78
C SER A 191 7.17 3.60 5.64
N GLN A 192 7.30 2.88 4.52
CA GLN A 192 6.55 1.64 4.32
C GLN A 192 7.06 0.49 5.18
N VAL A 193 8.36 0.40 5.43
CA VAL A 193 8.91 -0.58 6.40
C VAL A 193 8.33 -0.32 7.80
N PHE A 194 8.27 0.93 8.26
CA PHE A 194 7.65 1.25 9.55
C PHE A 194 6.17 0.88 9.61
N ASN A 195 5.43 1.01 8.49
CA ASN A 195 4.02 0.62 8.44
C ASN A 195 3.81 -0.88 8.68
N VAL A 196 4.79 -1.73 8.32
CA VAL A 196 4.75 -3.17 8.60
C VAL A 196 4.69 -3.44 10.11
N PHE A 197 5.41 -2.67 10.93
CA PHE A 197 5.45 -2.91 12.38
C PHE A 197 4.12 -2.63 13.08
N VAL A 198 3.28 -1.79 12.48
CA VAL A 198 1.93 -1.49 13.00
C VAL A 198 0.94 -2.60 12.64
N LEU A 199 1.19 -3.35 11.57
CA LEU A 199 0.27 -4.36 11.05
C LEU A 199 -0.05 -5.49 12.06
N PRO A 200 0.91 -6.14 12.74
CA PRO A 200 0.61 -7.19 13.73
C PRO A 200 -0.31 -6.70 14.85
N ILE A 201 -0.10 -5.46 15.31
CA ILE A 201 -0.89 -4.86 16.39
C ILE A 201 -2.34 -4.68 15.95
N VAL A 202 -2.55 -4.17 14.73
CA VAL A 202 -3.88 -3.95 14.17
C VAL A 202 -4.61 -5.27 13.90
N VAL A 203 -3.93 -6.26 13.31
CA VAL A 203 -4.53 -7.58 13.04
C VAL A 203 -4.90 -8.28 14.36
N LEU A 204 -4.03 -8.23 15.36
CA LEU A 204 -4.32 -8.77 16.69
C LEU A 204 -5.53 -8.06 17.32
N GLY A 205 -5.60 -6.73 17.24
CA GLY A 205 -6.74 -5.94 17.69
C GLY A 205 -8.05 -6.40 17.06
N ILE A 206 -8.06 -6.65 15.75
CA ILE A 206 -9.24 -7.18 15.04
C ILE A 206 -9.61 -8.58 15.53
N ILE A 207 -8.64 -9.48 15.70
CA ILE A 207 -8.91 -10.84 16.20
C ILE A 207 -9.57 -10.78 17.59
N LEU A 208 -9.06 -9.92 18.48
CA LEU A 208 -9.63 -9.73 19.82
C LEU A 208 -11.04 -9.15 19.78
N MET A 209 -11.30 -8.17 18.90
CA MET A 209 -12.64 -7.60 18.71
C MET A 209 -13.64 -8.64 18.19
N LEU A 210 -13.25 -9.43 17.18
CA LEU A 210 -14.11 -10.49 16.62
C LEU A 210 -14.37 -11.62 17.62
N SER A 211 -13.45 -11.86 18.56
CA SER A 211 -13.64 -12.87 19.61
C SER A 211 -14.55 -12.39 20.74
N SER A 212 -14.81 -11.08 20.83
CA SER A 212 -15.64 -10.50 21.87
C SER A 212 -17.14 -10.62 21.57
N LYS A 213 -17.85 -11.40 22.39
CA LYS A 213 -19.33 -11.50 22.34
C LYS A 213 -20.01 -10.15 22.53
N LYS A 214 -19.38 -9.22 23.27
CA LYS A 214 -19.92 -7.86 23.51
C LYS A 214 -19.97 -7.02 22.22
N VAL A 215 -18.99 -7.21 21.33
CA VAL A 215 -18.87 -6.46 20.08
C VAL A 215 -19.68 -7.13 18.97
N MET A 216 -19.53 -8.45 18.83
CA MET A 216 -20.15 -9.22 17.74
C MET A 216 -21.66 -9.46 17.94
N LYS A 217 -22.15 -9.44 19.19
CA LYS A 217 -23.56 -9.71 19.54
C LYS A 217 -24.04 -11.03 18.88
N ASP A 218 -25.06 -10.95 18.03
CA ASP A 218 -25.66 -12.11 17.34
C ASP A 218 -24.91 -12.54 16.08
N TYR A 219 -23.92 -11.76 15.64
CA TYR A 219 -23.12 -12.08 14.46
C TYR A 219 -21.98 -13.04 14.83
N LYS A 220 -21.77 -14.06 13.99
CA LYS A 220 -20.63 -14.96 14.10
C LYS A 220 -19.80 -14.93 12.82
N THR A 221 -18.50 -14.79 13.00
CA THR A 221 -17.52 -14.86 11.93
C THR A 221 -17.24 -16.32 11.57
N SER A 222 -17.03 -16.61 10.28
CA SER A 222 -16.69 -17.96 9.83
C SER A 222 -15.27 -18.36 10.23
N LEU A 223 -15.07 -19.68 10.40
CA LEU A 223 -13.77 -20.25 10.79
C LEU A 223 -12.67 -19.94 9.77
N GLY A 224 -13.02 -19.85 8.48
CA GLY A 224 -12.08 -19.46 7.42
C GLY A 224 -11.53 -18.02 7.57
N VAL A 225 -12.32 -17.08 8.07
CA VAL A 225 -11.84 -15.70 8.33
C VAL A 225 -10.87 -15.69 9.51
N TYR A 226 -11.11 -16.49 10.56
CA TYR A 226 -10.14 -16.64 11.65
C TYR A 226 -8.82 -17.22 11.16
N ILE A 227 -8.85 -18.30 10.37
CA ILE A 227 -7.64 -18.87 9.76
C ILE A 227 -6.90 -17.80 8.95
N GLY A 228 -7.61 -17.03 8.12
CA GLY A 228 -7.02 -15.94 7.34
C GLY A 228 -6.38 -14.84 8.21
N LEU A 229 -7.02 -14.44 9.31
CA LEU A 229 -6.49 -13.44 10.22
C LEU A 229 -5.27 -13.95 11.00
N TYR A 230 -5.28 -15.20 11.46
CA TYR A 230 -4.11 -15.80 12.12
C TYR A 230 -2.95 -16.00 11.14
N ALA A 231 -3.23 -16.38 9.89
CA ALA A 231 -2.21 -16.45 8.84
C ALA A 231 -1.64 -15.06 8.53
N ALA A 232 -2.49 -14.03 8.43
CA ALA A 232 -2.07 -12.65 8.25
C ALA A 232 -1.23 -12.15 9.44
N LEU A 233 -1.61 -12.52 10.67
CA LEU A 233 -0.84 -12.19 11.87
C LEU A 233 0.55 -12.83 11.83
N PHE A 234 0.63 -14.14 11.56
CA PHE A 234 1.89 -14.85 11.42
C PHE A 234 2.76 -14.23 10.33
N PHE A 235 2.20 -13.98 9.15
CA PHE A 235 2.90 -13.32 8.05
C PHE A 235 3.40 -11.92 8.44
N SER A 236 2.57 -11.11 9.10
CA SER A 236 2.95 -9.78 9.55
C SER A 236 4.09 -9.80 10.57
N LEU A 237 4.15 -10.81 11.44
CA LEU A 237 5.25 -10.99 12.39
C LEU A 237 6.55 -11.38 11.69
N VAL A 238 6.49 -12.30 10.72
CA VAL A 238 7.66 -12.71 9.92
C VAL A 238 8.22 -11.51 9.13
N ILE A 239 7.36 -10.73 8.48
CA ILE A 239 7.81 -9.57 7.72
C ILE A 239 8.26 -8.43 8.63
N SER A 240 7.65 -8.24 9.80
CA SER A 240 8.14 -7.29 10.80
C SER A 240 9.54 -7.67 11.27
N TYR A 241 9.80 -8.96 11.52
CA TYR A 241 11.15 -9.43 11.85
C TYR A 241 12.15 -9.13 10.72
N ASN A 242 11.80 -9.43 9.47
CA ASN A 242 12.63 -9.10 8.32
C ASN A 242 12.87 -7.59 8.17
N GLY A 243 11.87 -6.76 8.47
CA GLY A 243 11.99 -5.30 8.49
C GLY A 243 12.97 -4.82 9.55
N ILE A 244 12.95 -5.40 10.75
CA ILE A 244 13.91 -5.08 11.82
C ILE A 244 15.33 -5.46 11.39
N VAL A 245 15.52 -6.68 10.87
CA VAL A 245 16.82 -7.14 10.36
C VAL A 245 17.32 -6.22 9.25
N ALA A 246 16.45 -5.83 8.32
CA ALA A 246 16.79 -4.92 7.24
C ALA A 246 17.21 -3.53 7.75
N LEU A 247 16.56 -3.00 8.80
CA LEU A 247 16.95 -1.73 9.40
C LEU A 247 18.29 -1.82 10.13
N LEU A 248 18.56 -2.94 10.81
CA LEU A 248 19.85 -3.18 11.47
C LEU A 248 21.01 -3.38 10.49
N GLU A 249 20.73 -3.88 9.28
CA GLU A 249 21.72 -3.99 8.19
C GLU A 249 21.92 -2.64 7.47
N TYR A 250 20.94 -1.73 7.53
CA TYR A 250 20.94 -0.44 6.85
C TYR A 250 21.63 0.68 7.65
N PHE A 251 21.49 0.67 8.98
CA PHE A 251 22.15 1.60 9.92
C PHE A 251 23.44 1.01 10.49
#